data_AF-A0A225MKT8-F1
#
_entry.id   AF-A0A225MKT8-F1
#
_cell.length_a   1.000
_cell.length_b   1.000
_cell.length_c   1.000
_cell.angle_alpha   90.00
_cell.angle_beta   90.00
_cell.angle_gamma   90.00
#
_symmetry.space_group_name_H-M   'P 1'
#
loop_
_entity.id
_entity.type
_entity.pdbx_description
1 polymer ?
#
loop_
_entity_poly.entity_id
_entity_poly.type
_entity_poly.pdbx_seq_one_letter_code
_entity_poly.pdbx_strand_id
1 'polypeptide(L)'
;MTTKSDGGPAFPVWELNGDGQPEMTCFGISVRDYFAAKAMQGWLSSYGPDDQHPANNGSCDFVAAQAYAMADAMLAERNKS
;
A
#
# COMPACT_ATOMS: atom_id res chain seq x y z
N MET A 1 -3.89 20.80 -4.46
CA MET A 1 -3.77 19.33 -4.40
C MET A 1 -3.23 18.98 -3.03
N THR A 2 -4.05 18.44 -2.14
CA THR A 2 -3.58 17.89 -0.87
C THR A 2 -2.82 16.60 -1.17
N THR A 3 -1.50 16.63 -1.03
CA THR A 3 -0.67 15.43 -1.11
C THR A 3 -1.09 14.49 0.03
N LYS A 4 -1.76 13.38 -0.29
CA LYS A 4 -2.03 12.33 0.71
C LYS A 4 -0.69 11.81 1.22
N SER A 5 -0.52 11.80 2.55
CA SER A 5 0.62 11.14 3.18
C SER A 5 0.58 9.66 2.81
N ASP A 6 1.64 9.16 2.22
CA ASP A 6 1.82 7.75 1.83
C ASP A 6 2.35 6.89 2.98
N GLY A 7 2.58 7.50 4.15
CA GLY A 7 3.09 6.86 5.35
C GLY A 7 4.60 6.57 5.34
N GLY A 8 5.34 7.07 4.33
CA GLY A 8 6.77 6.78 4.16
C GLY A 8 7.03 5.36 3.62
N PRO A 9 8.29 4.91 3.55
CA PRO A 9 8.62 3.57 3.05
C PRO A 9 8.11 2.46 3.98
N ALA A 10 7.52 1.41 3.41
CA ALA A 10 6.97 0.29 4.16
C ALA A 10 8.04 -0.52 4.91
N PHE A 11 9.24 -0.60 4.33
CA PHE A 11 10.37 -1.36 4.86
C PHE A 11 11.62 -0.48 4.77
N PRO A 12 11.76 0.52 5.66
CA PRO A 12 12.89 1.44 5.61
C PRO A 12 14.21 0.70 5.82
N VAL A 13 15.18 0.96 4.95
CA VAL A 13 16.57 0.53 5.12
C VAL A 13 17.42 1.76 5.41
N TRP A 14 18.21 1.68 6.48
CA TRP A 14 19.12 2.71 6.92
C TRP A 14 20.54 2.25 6.67
N GLU A 15 21.32 3.08 6.00
CA GLU A 15 22.75 2.86 5.78
C GLU A 15 23.52 4.08 6.29
N LEU A 16 24.84 3.98 6.40
CA LEU A 16 25.67 5.14 6.72
C LEU A 16 26.09 5.83 5.43
N ASN A 17 25.90 7.14 5.36
CA ASN A 17 26.38 7.95 4.26
C ASN A 17 27.90 8.18 4.32
N GLY A 18 28.44 8.96 3.38
CA GLY A 18 29.87 9.27 3.31
C GLY A 18 30.44 9.99 4.55
N ASP A 19 29.58 10.60 5.36
CA ASP A 19 29.93 11.28 6.62
C ASP A 19 29.70 10.40 7.86
N GLY A 20 29.35 9.12 7.65
CA GLY A 20 29.05 8.19 8.73
C GLY A 20 27.72 8.46 9.44
N GLN A 21 26.81 9.23 8.85
CA GLN A 21 25.48 9.49 9.38
C GLN A 21 24.43 8.53 8.80
N PRO A 22 23.42 8.11 9.58
CA PRO A 22 22.32 7.31 9.07
C PRO A 22 21.57 8.05 7.96
N GLU A 23 21.49 7.45 6.79
CA GLU A 23 20.74 7.90 5.63
C GLU A 23 19.83 6.77 5.16
N MET A 24 18.60 7.12 4.79
CA MET A 24 17.64 6.16 4.26
C MET A 24 17.90 5.98 2.76
N THR A 25 18.37 4.80 2.37
CA THR A 25 18.86 4.56 0.99
C THR A 25 17.90 3.74 0.13
N CYS A 26 16.93 3.06 0.76
CA CYS A 26 15.90 2.27 0.07
C CYS A 26 14.55 2.97 0.12
N PHE A 27 14.09 3.47 -1.03
CA PHE A 27 12.77 4.10 -1.15
C PHE A 27 11.63 3.12 -1.47
N GLY A 28 11.94 1.88 -1.85
CA GLY A 28 11.01 0.74 -1.95
C GLY A 28 9.58 1.07 -2.40
N ILE A 29 8.61 0.52 -1.67
CA ILE A 29 7.19 0.87 -1.78
C ILE A 29 6.76 1.65 -0.53
N SER A 30 5.75 2.51 -0.65
CA SER A 30 5.21 3.23 0.51
C SER A 30 4.39 2.31 1.43
N VAL A 31 4.18 2.72 2.69
CA VAL A 31 3.27 2.04 3.62
C VAL A 31 1.86 1.96 3.03
N ARG A 32 1.42 3.02 2.32
CA ARG A 32 0.15 3.05 1.61
C ARG A 32 0.06 1.94 0.55
N ASP A 33 1.08 1.81 -0.29
CA ASP A 33 1.12 0.79 -1.34
C ASP A 33 1.14 -0.62 -0.73
N TYR A 34 1.86 -0.80 0.37
CA TYR A 34 1.90 -2.08 1.08
C TYR A 34 0.55 -2.47 1.68
N PHE A 35 -0.15 -1.53 2.33
CA PHE A 35 -1.51 -1.77 2.83
C PHE A 35 -2.49 -2.05 1.71
N ALA A 36 -2.41 -1.30 0.60
CA ALA A 36 -3.25 -1.56 -0.57
C ALA A 36 -2.98 -2.96 -1.14
N ALA A 37 -1.71 -3.35 -1.30
CA ALA A 37 -1.34 -4.69 -1.76
C ALA A 37 -1.89 -5.79 -0.84
N LYS A 38 -1.81 -5.61 0.49
CA LYS A 38 -2.38 -6.54 1.47
C LYS A 38 -3.90 -6.64 1.38
N ALA A 39 -4.59 -5.51 1.28
CA ALA A 39 -6.04 -5.47 1.13
C ALA A 39 -6.49 -6.14 -0.17
N MET A 40 -5.83 -5.81 -1.29
CA MET A 40 -6.07 -6.42 -2.60
C MET A 40 -5.82 -7.93 -2.57
N GLN A 41 -4.71 -8.39 -1.98
CA GLN A 41 -4.39 -9.83 -1.89
C GLN A 41 -5.50 -10.59 -1.14
N GLY A 42 -5.94 -10.08 0.01
CA GLY A 42 -7.01 -10.69 0.79
C GLY A 42 -8.33 -10.74 0.02
N TRP A 43 -8.69 -9.64 -0.64
CA TRP A 43 -9.91 -9.56 -1.43
C TRP A 43 -9.87 -10.48 -2.66
N LEU A 44 -8.81 -10.48 -3.45
CA LEU A 44 -8.70 -11.36 -4.62
C LEU A 44 -8.77 -12.84 -4.22
N SER A 45 -8.27 -13.19 -3.03
CA SER A 45 -8.36 -14.56 -2.49
C SER A 45 -9.78 -14.96 -2.06
N SER A 46 -10.72 -14.04 -1.94
CA SER A 46 -12.09 -14.33 -1.49
C SER A 46 -13.03 -14.76 -2.62
N TYR A 47 -12.62 -14.63 -3.88
CA TYR A 47 -13.43 -15.01 -5.04
C TYR A 47 -13.47 -16.54 -5.17
N GLY A 48 -14.68 -17.09 -5.20
CA GLY A 48 -14.95 -18.50 -5.47
C GLY A 48 -14.97 -18.85 -6.96
N PRO A 49 -15.15 -20.15 -7.30
CA PRO A 49 -15.16 -20.63 -8.68
C PRO A 49 -16.24 -20.00 -9.57
N ASP A 50 -17.39 -19.65 -8.97
CA ASP A 50 -18.54 -19.10 -9.67
C ASP A 50 -18.56 -17.55 -9.68
N ASP A 51 -17.63 -16.92 -8.97
CA ASP A 51 -17.56 -15.46 -8.92
C ASP A 51 -16.87 -14.90 -10.18
N GLN A 52 -17.30 -13.71 -10.60
CA GLN A 52 -16.61 -12.99 -11.67
C GLN A 52 -15.32 -12.36 -11.12
N HIS A 53 -14.22 -13.12 -11.20
CA HIS A 53 -12.92 -12.65 -10.75
C HIS A 53 -12.51 -11.35 -11.48
N PRO A 54 -12.00 -10.31 -10.77
CA PRO A 54 -11.69 -9.00 -11.33
C PRO A 54 -10.72 -9.03 -12.51
N ALA A 55 -9.78 -9.97 -12.49
CA ALA A 55 -8.83 -10.20 -13.57
C ALA A 55 -9.49 -10.68 -14.89
N ASN A 56 -10.70 -11.26 -14.81
CA ASN A 56 -11.39 -11.85 -15.96
C ASN A 56 -12.53 -10.96 -16.48
N ASN A 57 -13.07 -10.07 -15.66
CA ASN A 57 -14.23 -9.24 -16.01
C ASN A 57 -13.89 -7.75 -16.25
N GLY A 58 -12.60 -7.38 -16.21
CA GLY A 58 -12.15 -6.01 -16.43
C GLY A 58 -12.33 -5.05 -15.24
N SER A 59 -12.65 -5.56 -14.05
CA SER A 59 -12.89 -4.75 -12.85
C SER A 59 -11.64 -4.52 -11.98
N CYS A 60 -10.45 -4.66 -12.55
CA CYS A 60 -9.18 -4.46 -11.83
C CYS A 60 -9.08 -3.05 -11.21
N ASP A 61 -9.53 -2.03 -11.92
CA ASP A 61 -9.49 -0.63 -11.44
C ASP A 61 -10.36 -0.42 -10.20
N PHE A 62 -11.51 -1.11 -10.11
CA PHE A 62 -12.38 -1.07 -8.94
C PHE A 62 -11.67 -1.66 -7.71
N VAL A 63 -11.06 -2.84 -7.85
CA VAL A 63 -10.33 -3.48 -6.75
C VAL A 63 -9.15 -2.62 -6.29
N ALA A 64 -8.40 -2.05 -7.24
CA ALA A 64 -7.29 -1.16 -6.94
C ALA A 64 -7.77 0.07 -6.15
N ALA A 65 -8.83 0.74 -6.61
CA ALA A 65 -9.40 1.89 -5.92
C ALA A 65 -9.84 1.56 -4.49
N GLN A 66 -10.52 0.43 -4.29
CA GLN A 66 -10.97 0.02 -2.97
C GLN A 66 -9.83 -0.39 -2.04
N ALA A 67 -8.80 -1.04 -2.57
CA ALA A 67 -7.60 -1.39 -1.82
C ALA A 67 -6.86 -0.15 -1.32
N TYR A 68 -6.71 0.88 -2.15
CA TYR A 68 -6.15 2.17 -1.72
C TYR A 68 -7.05 2.91 -0.74
N ALA A 69 -8.38 2.80 -0.86
CA ALA A 69 -9.29 3.38 0.13
C ALA A 69 -9.11 2.73 1.51
N MET A 70 -8.91 1.41 1.57
CA MET A 70 -8.58 0.71 2.82
C MET A 70 -7.24 1.17 3.38
N ALA A 71 -6.20 1.28 2.52
CA ALA A 71 -4.89 1.77 2.93
C ALA A 71 -4.94 3.19 3.53
N ASP A 72 -5.70 4.08 2.89
CA ASP A 72 -5.91 5.45 3.36
C ASP A 72 -6.61 5.47 4.73
N ALA A 73 -7.58 4.58 4.97
CA ALA A 73 -8.27 4.45 6.25
C ALA A 73 -7.32 3.98 7.36
N MET A 74 -6.44 3.01 7.08
CA MET A 74 -5.44 2.52 8.03
C MET A 74 -4.42 3.61 8.41
N LEU A 75 -3.98 4.41 7.44
CA LEU A 75 -3.09 5.55 7.70
C LEU A 75 -3.78 6.65 8.52
N ALA A 76 -5.04 6.95 8.19
CA ALA A 76 -5.83 7.92 8.94
C ALA A 76 -6.01 7.47 10.41
N GLU A 77 -6.24 6.19 10.67
CA GLU A 77 -6.34 5.65 12.02
C GLU A 77 -5.01 5.75 12.78
N ARG A 78 -3.89 5.40 12.14
CA ARG A 78 -2.55 5.52 12.74
C ARG A 78 -2.23 6.95 13.19
N ASN A 79 -2.66 7.95 12.42
CA ASN A 79 -2.38 9.36 12.69
C ASN A 79 -3.25 9.98 13.81
N LYS A 80 -4.17 9.22 14.41
CA LYS A 80 -4.96 9.68 15.56
C LYS A 80 -4.23 9.51 16.91
N SER A 81 -3.12 8.77 16.94
CA SER A 81 -2.29 8.50 18.13
C SER A 81 -1.12 9.47 18.21
#